data_AF-A0A1G9MNG9-F1
#
_entry.id   AF-A0A1G9MNG9-F1
#
_cell.length_a   1.000
_cell.length_b   1.000
_cell.length_c   1.000
_cell.angle_alpha   90.00
_cell.angle_beta   90.00
_cell.angle_gamma   90.00
#
_symmetry.space_group_name_H-M   'P 1'
#
loop_
_entity.id
_entity.type
_entity.pdbx_description
1 polymer ?
#
loop_
_entity_poly.entity_id
_entity_poly.type
_entity_poly.pdbx_seq_one_letter_code
_entity_poly.pdbx_strand_id
1 'polypeptide(L)'
;MIGETLHEPYMEACGNAVIARGVEINGLQTTNDPIRAGVLHLGDPNEAPGDRLFYWDEERGWAYSRCVPGESPFDVVDKMTWFGDRVLPTPEQLAELVATLLGGAKLMTSFIGPDFRRAGDDDGLETYLAHYATALEVA
;
A
#
# COMPACT_ATOMS: atom_id res chain seq x y z
N MET A 1 5.42 9.46 -23.87
CA MET A 1 4.19 8.99 -23.23
C MET A 1 4.59 8.49 -21.87
N ILE A 2 4.21 9.21 -20.82
CA ILE A 2 4.39 8.75 -19.44
C ILE A 2 3.41 7.59 -19.34
N GLY A 3 3.92 6.36 -19.24
CA GLY A 3 3.05 5.18 -19.15
C GLY A 3 2.13 5.36 -17.95
N GLU A 4 0.82 5.31 -18.19
CA GLU A 4 -0.16 5.39 -17.13
C GLU A 4 0.18 4.35 -16.07
N THR A 5 0.39 4.84 -14.86
CA THR A 5 0.70 4.10 -13.65
C THR A 5 -0.55 3.35 -13.21
N LEU A 6 -0.82 2.20 -13.82
CA LEU A 6 -2.05 1.42 -13.57
C LEU A 6 -2.30 1.07 -12.08
N HIS A 7 -1.27 1.15 -11.24
CA HIS A 7 -1.38 0.93 -9.80
C HIS A 7 -1.84 2.16 -9.00
N GLU A 8 -1.76 3.38 -9.54
CA GLU A 8 -2.24 4.60 -8.86
C GLU A 8 -3.74 4.53 -8.53
N PRO A 9 -4.65 4.20 -9.48
CA PRO A 9 -6.07 4.04 -9.18
C PRO A 9 -6.36 2.99 -8.09
N TYR A 10 -5.58 1.91 -8.07
CA TYR A 10 -5.68 0.90 -7.02
C TYR A 10 -5.26 1.47 -5.66
N MET A 11 -4.13 2.19 -5.60
CA MET A 11 -3.66 2.85 -4.39
C MET A 11 -4.67 3.88 -3.87
N GLU A 12 -5.31 4.66 -4.76
CA GLU A 12 -6.39 5.58 -4.40
C GLU A 12 -7.62 4.85 -3.84
N ALA A 13 -8.05 3.76 -4.49
CA ALA A 13 -9.17 2.95 -4.01
C ALA A 13 -8.89 2.38 -2.61
N CYS A 14 -7.69 1.87 -2.40
CA CYS A 14 -7.19 1.43 -1.09
C CYS A 14 -7.23 2.57 -0.06
N GLY A 15 -6.76 3.76 -0.41
CA GLY A 15 -6.81 4.93 0.45
C GLY A 15 -8.25 5.32 0.83
N ASN A 16 -9.15 5.36 -0.15
CA ASN A 16 -10.57 5.66 0.07
C ASN A 16 -11.25 4.63 1.00
N ALA A 17 -10.96 3.34 0.84
CA ALA A 17 -11.48 2.30 1.71
C ALA A 17 -10.98 2.44 3.16
N VAL A 18 -9.70 2.81 3.34
CA VAL A 18 -9.11 3.10 4.66
C VAL A 18 -9.77 4.33 5.30
N ILE A 19 -9.98 5.41 4.54
CA ILE A 19 -10.72 6.60 4.99
C ILE A 19 -12.15 6.25 5.41
N ALA A 20 -12.84 5.41 4.65
CA ALA A 20 -14.19 4.96 4.98
C ALA A 20 -14.26 4.17 6.31
N ARG A 21 -13.14 3.66 6.82
CA ARG A 21 -13.01 3.03 8.15
C ARG A 21 -12.65 4.03 9.27
N GLY A 22 -12.61 5.33 8.97
CA GLY A 22 -12.31 6.39 9.94
C GLY A 22 -10.82 6.61 10.21
N VAL A 23 -9.95 6.17 9.29
CA VAL A 23 -8.50 6.38 9.38
C VAL A 23 -8.12 7.54 8.46
N GLU A 24 -7.49 8.57 9.03
CA GLU A 24 -7.01 9.70 8.24
C GLU A 24 -5.79 9.33 7.39
N ILE A 25 -5.77 9.80 6.14
CA ILE A 25 -4.65 9.69 5.22
C ILE A 25 -4.16 11.10 4.91
N ASN A 26 -2.88 11.35 5.15
CA ASN A 26 -2.24 12.65 4.92
C ASN A 26 -1.37 12.68 3.65
N GLY A 27 -1.16 11.53 2.99
CA GLY A 27 -0.41 11.45 1.75
C GLY A 27 -0.51 10.10 1.05
N LEU A 28 -0.38 10.16 -0.28
CA LEU A 28 -0.21 9.02 -1.17
C LEU A 28 0.99 9.31 -2.08
N GLN A 29 1.88 8.33 -2.24
CA GLN A 29 3.02 8.40 -3.16
C GLN A 29 3.12 7.10 -3.96
N THR A 30 3.55 7.19 -5.21
CA THR A 30 3.75 6.04 -6.11
C THR A 30 5.06 6.15 -6.87
N THR A 31 5.62 5.01 -7.26
CA THR A 31 6.83 4.90 -8.11
C THR A 31 6.76 3.67 -9.00
N ASN A 32 7.48 3.69 -10.11
CA ASN A 32 7.67 2.55 -11.03
C ASN A 32 9.13 2.09 -11.11
N ASP A 33 10.04 2.69 -10.33
CA ASP A 33 11.48 2.45 -10.43
C ASP A 33 12.03 2.05 -9.05
N PRO A 34 12.62 0.85 -8.88
CA PRO A 34 12.86 -0.21 -9.89
C PRO A 34 11.65 -1.13 -10.16
N ILE A 35 10.61 -1.07 -9.32
CA ILE A 35 9.38 -1.86 -9.40
C ILE A 35 8.18 -0.95 -9.13
N ARG A 36 6.96 -1.40 -9.47
CA ARG A 36 5.75 -0.68 -9.05
C ARG A 36 5.58 -0.75 -7.55
N ALA A 37 5.49 0.42 -6.92
CA ALA A 37 5.30 0.54 -5.48
C ALA A 37 4.52 1.80 -5.12
N GLY A 38 3.89 1.78 -3.94
CA GLY A 38 3.14 2.89 -3.41
C GLY A 38 3.16 2.98 -1.89
N VAL A 39 2.87 4.16 -1.36
CA VAL A 39 2.87 4.44 0.08
C VAL A 39 1.62 5.22 0.45
N LEU A 40 0.87 4.70 1.42
CA LEU A 40 -0.17 5.43 2.13
C LEU A 40 0.39 5.92 3.46
N HIS A 41 0.37 7.23 3.67
CA HIS A 41 0.74 7.84 4.94
C HIS A 41 -0.52 8.08 5.77
N LEU A 42 -0.58 7.49 6.96
CA LEU A 42 -1.72 7.59 7.87
C LEU A 42 -1.40 8.57 9.00
N GLY A 43 -2.44 9.29 9.43
CA GLY A 43 -2.40 10.17 10.59
C GLY A 43 -2.84 11.60 10.29
N ASP A 44 -2.99 12.38 11.36
CA ASP A 44 -3.29 13.81 11.29
C ASP A 44 -2.02 14.56 10.83
N PRO A 45 -2.09 15.43 9.80
CA PRO A 45 -0.96 16.28 9.40
C PRO A 45 -0.41 17.20 10.52
N ASN A 46 -1.12 17.33 11.64
CA ASN A 46 -0.74 18.12 12.81
C ASN A 46 -0.15 17.29 13.97
N GLU A 47 -0.16 15.96 13.90
CA GLU A 47 0.52 15.11 14.89
C GLU A 47 2.05 15.14 14.66
N ALA A 48 2.82 15.05 15.75
CA ALA A 48 4.27 14.96 15.65
C ALA A 48 4.67 13.71 14.83
N PRO A 49 5.67 13.79 13.92
CA PRO A 49 5.96 12.73 12.97
C PRO A 49 6.28 11.41 13.69
N GLY A 50 5.28 10.53 13.66
CA GLY A 50 5.32 9.12 14.02
C GLY A 50 4.67 8.30 12.90
N ASP A 51 4.85 8.78 11.67
CA ASP A 51 4.06 8.46 10.47
C ASP A 51 3.88 6.96 10.33
N ARG A 52 2.62 6.56 10.45
CA ARG A 52 2.21 5.19 10.19
C ARG A 52 2.14 5.08 8.68
N LEU A 53 3.09 4.40 8.07
CA LEU A 53 3.10 4.21 6.63
C LEU A 53 2.70 2.78 6.29
N PHE A 54 1.91 2.66 5.24
CA PHE A 54 1.56 1.41 4.59
C PHE A 54 2.20 1.42 3.20
N TYR A 55 3.21 0.58 3.05
CA TYR A 55 3.92 0.40 1.80
C TYR A 55 3.29 -0.76 1.02
N TRP A 56 3.24 -0.63 -0.29
CA TRP A 56 2.88 -1.69 -1.21
C TRP A 56 3.94 -1.81 -2.29
N ASP A 57 4.28 -3.02 -2.70
CA ASP A 57 4.92 -3.27 -3.98
C ASP A 57 4.29 -4.46 -4.72
N GLU A 58 4.55 -4.52 -6.02
CA GLU A 58 3.99 -5.55 -6.88
C GLU A 58 4.53 -6.96 -6.58
N GLU A 59 5.66 -7.15 -5.92
CA GLU A 59 6.26 -8.48 -5.69
C GLU A 59 5.82 -9.12 -4.37
N ARG A 60 5.70 -8.28 -3.33
CA ARG A 60 5.62 -8.66 -1.92
C ARG A 60 4.32 -8.22 -1.27
N GLY A 61 3.52 -7.39 -1.95
CA GLY A 61 2.25 -6.91 -1.42
C GLY A 61 2.44 -5.83 -0.37
N TRP A 62 1.75 -5.92 0.77
CA TRP A 62 1.66 -4.82 1.73
C TRP A 62 2.57 -5.00 2.96
N ALA A 63 3.14 -3.88 3.40
CA ALA A 63 3.94 -3.76 4.61
C ALA A 63 3.54 -2.53 5.42
N TYR A 64 3.85 -2.58 6.72
CA TYR A 64 3.59 -1.50 7.67
C TYR A 64 4.89 -1.13 8.35
N SER A 65 5.10 0.16 8.51
CA SER A 65 6.14 0.69 9.35
C SER A 65 5.63 1.86 10.17
N ARG A 66 6.21 2.00 11.36
CA ARG A 66 6.23 3.28 12.06
C ARG A 66 7.48 3.98 11.58
N CYS A 67 7.32 5.01 10.76
CA CYS A 67 8.42 5.67 10.08
C CYS A 67 9.49 6.10 11.10
N VAL A 68 10.75 5.97 10.70
CA VAL A 68 11.86 6.64 11.38
C VAL A 68 11.93 8.04 10.78
N PRO A 69 11.81 9.12 11.58
CA PRO A 69 11.86 10.47 11.05
C PRO A 69 13.12 10.71 10.21
N GLY A 70 12.95 11.21 8.99
CA GLY A 70 14.05 11.59 8.08
C GLY A 70 14.54 10.51 7.10
N GLU A 71 13.98 9.30 7.09
CA GLU A 71 14.26 8.28 6.08
C GLU A 71 13.11 8.19 5.05
N SER A 72 13.43 7.98 3.77
CA SER A 72 12.43 7.73 2.73
C SER A 72 11.75 6.37 2.97
N PRO A 73 10.42 6.25 2.84
CA PRO A 73 9.73 4.96 2.91
C PRO A 73 10.29 3.93 1.92
N PHE A 74 10.70 4.37 0.73
CA PHE A 74 11.25 3.49 -0.30
C PHE A 74 12.67 2.97 0.03
N ASP A 75 13.39 3.64 0.94
CA ASP A 75 14.75 3.26 1.35
C ASP A 75 14.75 2.34 2.59
N VAL A 76 13.61 2.17 3.26
CA VAL A 76 13.49 1.42 4.52
C VAL A 76 12.60 0.19 4.41
N VAL A 77 12.32 -0.26 3.19
CA VAL A 77 11.44 -1.39 2.85
C VAL A 77 11.85 -2.68 3.59
N ASP A 78 13.15 -2.95 3.73
CA ASP A 78 13.67 -4.13 4.45
C ASP A 78 13.49 -4.04 5.98
N LYS A 79 13.16 -2.88 6.51
CA LYS A 79 12.86 -2.67 7.94
C LYS A 79 11.35 -2.77 8.23
N MET A 80 10.52 -2.92 7.20
CA MET A 80 9.07 -2.94 7.33
C MET A 80 8.55 -4.30 7.76
N THR A 81 7.37 -4.28 8.37
CA THR A 81 6.66 -5.49 8.76
C THR A 81 5.65 -5.85 7.67
N TRP A 82 5.92 -6.93 6.95
CA TRP A 82 5.08 -7.43 5.87
C TRP A 82 3.90 -8.24 6.41
N PHE A 83 2.75 -8.10 5.75
CA PHE A 83 1.52 -8.80 6.13
C PHE A 83 0.62 -9.07 4.92
N GLY A 84 -0.42 -9.87 5.16
CA GLY A 84 -1.33 -10.33 4.12
C GLY A 84 -0.86 -11.64 3.48
N ASP A 85 -1.71 -12.20 2.64
CA ASP A 85 -1.53 -13.48 1.96
C ASP A 85 -1.49 -13.34 0.43
N ARG A 86 -1.46 -12.10 -0.07
CA ARG A 86 -1.56 -11.76 -1.50
C ARG A 86 -0.96 -10.37 -1.78
N VAL A 87 -0.53 -10.17 -3.02
CA VAL A 87 -0.04 -8.88 -3.54
C VAL A 87 -1.13 -7.82 -3.56
N LEU A 88 -2.31 -8.18 -4.10
CA LEU A 88 -3.43 -7.28 -4.32
C LEU A 88 -4.66 -7.75 -3.53
N PRO A 89 -4.77 -7.45 -2.23
CA PRO A 89 -6.05 -7.51 -1.56
C PRO A 89 -7.05 -6.55 -2.20
N THR A 90 -8.33 -6.82 -2.00
CA THR A 90 -9.36 -5.81 -2.28
C THR A 90 -9.16 -4.60 -1.35
N PRO A 91 -9.54 -3.39 -1.75
CA PRO A 91 -9.48 -2.20 -0.89
C PRO A 91 -10.13 -2.41 0.49
N GLU A 92 -11.25 -3.12 0.54
CA GLU A 92 -11.96 -3.43 1.78
C GLU A 92 -11.17 -4.37 2.70
N GLN A 93 -10.50 -5.39 2.12
CA GLN A 93 -9.62 -6.29 2.87
C GLN A 93 -8.42 -5.55 3.44
N LEU A 94 -7.82 -4.63 2.67
CA LEU A 94 -6.75 -3.78 3.18
C LEU A 94 -7.27 -2.90 4.33
N ALA A 95 -8.41 -2.23 4.15
CA ALA A 95 -8.97 -1.35 5.16
C ALA A 95 -9.29 -2.07 6.48
N GLU A 96 -9.79 -3.30 6.40
CA GLU A 96 -9.98 -4.17 7.58
C GLU A 96 -8.66 -4.51 8.28
N LEU A 97 -7.62 -4.78 7.50
CA LEU A 97 -6.29 -5.08 8.00
C LEU A 97 -5.64 -3.86 8.68
N VAL A 98 -5.77 -2.66 8.08
CA VAL A 98 -5.36 -1.40 8.70
C VAL A 98 -6.08 -1.20 10.02
N ALA A 99 -7.42 -1.30 10.04
CA ALA A 99 -8.20 -1.12 11.26
C ALA A 99 -7.80 -2.10 12.37
N THR A 100 -7.54 -3.37 12.00
CA THR A 100 -7.07 -4.42 12.91
C THR A 100 -5.70 -4.09 13.53
N LEU A 101 -4.76 -3.63 12.69
CA LEU A 101 -3.44 -3.18 13.13
C LEU A 101 -3.51 -1.99 14.09
N LEU A 102 -4.30 -0.98 13.74
CA LEU A 102 -4.48 0.22 14.57
C LEU A 102 -5.22 -0.09 15.88
N GLY A 103 -6.08 -1.12 15.89
CA GLY A 103 -6.73 -1.65 17.08
C GLY A 103 -5.81 -2.43 18.03
N GLY A 104 -4.52 -2.58 17.71
CA GLY A 104 -3.53 -3.24 18.56
C GLY A 104 -3.50 -4.77 18.46
N ALA A 105 -4.15 -5.35 17.44
CA ALA A 105 -4.07 -6.78 17.20
C ALA A 105 -2.66 -7.20 16.78
N LYS A 106 -2.21 -8.37 17.24
CA LYS A 106 -0.97 -8.99 16.78
C LYS A 106 -1.24 -9.69 15.45
N LEU A 107 -0.65 -9.20 14.37
CA LEU A 107 -0.60 -9.95 13.11
C LEU A 107 0.43 -11.08 13.18
N MET A 108 0.27 -12.09 12.33
CA MET A 108 1.38 -12.98 11.96
C MET A 108 2.34 -12.17 11.06
N THR A 109 3.29 -11.50 11.70
CA THR A 109 4.20 -10.55 11.08
C THR A 109 5.50 -11.22 10.65
N SER A 110 6.01 -10.88 9.45
CA SER A 110 7.37 -11.22 9.03
C SER A 110 8.16 -9.94 8.72
N PHE A 111 9.43 -9.91 9.10
CA PHE A 111 10.36 -8.86 8.65
C PHE A 111 10.92 -9.15 7.25
N ILE A 112 10.77 -10.38 6.76
CA ILE A 112 11.10 -10.76 5.38
C ILE A 112 9.79 -10.81 4.61
N GLY A 113 9.67 -9.99 3.57
CA GLY A 113 8.47 -9.97 2.73
C GLY A 113 8.24 -11.31 2.03
N PRO A 114 6.97 -11.73 1.87
CA PRO A 114 6.66 -12.87 1.01
C PRO A 114 7.07 -12.54 -0.43
N ASP A 115 7.59 -13.53 -1.16
CA ASP A 115 7.86 -13.41 -2.58
C ASP A 115 6.67 -14.04 -3.32
N PHE A 116 5.62 -13.24 -3.55
CA PHE A 116 4.38 -13.75 -4.17
C PHE A 116 4.51 -13.90 -5.67
N ARG A 117 5.31 -13.03 -6.30
CA ARG A 117 5.51 -12.96 -7.75
C ARG A 117 6.78 -12.20 -8.09
N ARG A 118 7.20 -12.25 -9.35
CA ARG A 118 8.25 -11.39 -9.89
C ARG A 118 7.68 -10.21 -10.66
N ALA A 119 8.38 -9.09 -10.64
CA ALA A 119 8.07 -7.94 -11.46
C ALA A 119 8.02 -8.35 -12.94
N GLY A 120 6.95 -7.94 -13.63
CA GLY A 120 6.72 -8.26 -15.05
C GLY A 120 6.16 -9.66 -15.35
N ASP A 121 5.93 -10.51 -14.35
CA ASP A 121 5.16 -11.75 -14.54
C ASP A 121 3.77 -11.48 -15.16
N ASP A 122 3.39 -12.30 -16.13
CA ASP A 122 2.07 -12.33 -16.77
C ASP A 122 1.12 -13.23 -15.97
N ASP A 123 0.73 -12.75 -14.79
CA ASP A 123 -0.10 -13.45 -13.82
C ASP A 123 -1.49 -12.80 -13.66
N GLY A 124 -1.85 -11.87 -14.56
CA GLY A 124 -3.11 -11.14 -14.54
C GLY A 124 -3.11 -9.87 -13.69
N LEU A 125 -2.00 -9.44 -13.09
CA LEU A 125 -1.91 -8.18 -12.33
C LEU A 125 -2.33 -6.96 -13.16
N GLU A 126 -1.90 -6.85 -14.42
CA GLU A 126 -2.33 -5.76 -15.30
C GLU A 126 -3.85 -5.72 -15.46
N THR A 127 -4.47 -6.89 -15.61
CA THR A 127 -5.93 -7.00 -15.74
C THR A 127 -6.60 -6.55 -14.45
N TYR A 128 -6.07 -6.98 -13.29
CA TYR A 128 -6.63 -6.59 -12.00
C TYR A 128 -6.50 -5.08 -11.76
N LEU A 129 -5.33 -4.50 -12.02
CA LEU A 129 -5.08 -3.06 -11.86
C LEU A 129 -5.96 -2.22 -12.81
N ALA A 130 -6.14 -2.67 -14.06
CA ALA A 130 -6.98 -1.99 -15.04
C ALA A 130 -8.45 -1.85 -14.59
N HIS A 131 -8.98 -2.75 -13.75
CA HIS A 131 -10.33 -2.61 -13.20
C HIS A 131 -10.49 -1.30 -12.40
N TYR A 132 -9.45 -0.88 -11.68
CA TYR A 132 -9.49 0.33 -10.87
C TYR A 132 -9.35 1.60 -11.71
N ALA A 133 -8.60 1.53 -12.81
CA ALA A 133 -8.49 2.64 -13.76
C ALA A 133 -9.85 2.97 -14.41
N THR A 134 -10.61 1.95 -14.80
CA THR A 134 -11.93 2.15 -15.42
C THR A 134 -13.02 2.66 -14.45
N ALA A 135 -12.84 2.43 -13.15
CA ALA A 135 -13.81 2.88 -12.14
C ALA A 135 -13.79 4.41 -11.92
N LEU A 136 -12.68 5.07 -12.23
CA LEU A 136 -12.52 6.53 -12.12
C LEU A 136 -13.16 7.31 -13.28
N GLU A 137 -13.39 6.68 -14.44
CA GLU A 137 -13.99 7.34 -15.61
C GLU A 137 -15.52 7.40 -15.58
N VAL A 138 -16.16 6.76 -14.59
CA VAL A 138 -17.64 6.61 -14.51
C VAL A 138 -18.25 7.34 -13.29
N ALA A 139 -17.44 8.09 -12.53
CA ALA A 139 -17.87 8.88 -11.36
C ALA A 139 -17.93 10.38 -11.68
#